data_AF-A0AAJ5WYD5-F1
#
_entry.id   AF-A0AAJ5WYD5-F1
#
_cell.length_a   1.000
_cell.length_b   1.000
_cell.length_c   1.000
_cell.angle_alpha   90.00
_cell.angle_beta   90.00
_cell.angle_gamma   90.00
#
_symmetry.space_group_name_H-M   'P 1'
#
loop_
_entity.id
_entity.type
_entity.pdbx_description
1 polymer ?
#
loop_
_entity_poly.entity_id
_entity_poly.type
_entity_poly.pdbx_seq_one_letter_code
_entity_poly.pdbx_strand_id
1 'polypeptide(L)'
;MTHPAITQQTFSKAVSAATHPVHEAVMADSLEVMVTYHREKVQVLERTLQQLNLLDNAREIAFICRELTQIKATLRQLEGKRPFNA
;
A
#
# COMPACT_ATOMS: atom_id res chain seq x y z
N MET A 1 0.83 -51.84 -23.40
CA MET A 1 0.58 -50.56 -22.71
C MET A 1 1.92 -50.02 -22.25
N THR A 2 2.49 -49.10 -23.03
CA THR A 2 3.83 -48.55 -22.89
C THR A 2 3.72 -47.15 -22.28
N HIS A 3 4.24 -46.97 -21.06
CA HIS A 3 4.44 -45.66 -20.45
C HIS A 3 5.84 -45.14 -20.84
N PRO A 4 6.01 -43.91 -21.36
CA PRO A 4 7.32 -43.30 -21.48
C PRO A 4 7.79 -42.74 -20.14
N ALA A 5 9.08 -42.96 -19.86
CA ALA A 5 9.80 -42.46 -18.70
C ALA A 5 9.87 -40.92 -18.71
N ILE A 6 9.51 -40.30 -17.58
CA ILE A 6 9.63 -38.86 -17.37
C ILE A 6 11.11 -38.54 -17.13
N THR A 7 11.74 -37.89 -18.11
CA THR A 7 13.08 -37.32 -18.00
C THR A 7 13.09 -36.21 -16.95
N GLN A 8 13.80 -36.44 -15.85
CA GLN A 8 14.11 -35.41 -14.86
C GLN A 8 15.01 -34.36 -15.52
N GLN A 9 14.46 -33.17 -15.78
CA GLN A 9 15.26 -32.00 -16.12
C GLN A 9 16.03 -31.55 -14.87
N THR A 10 17.33 -31.85 -14.86
CA THR A 10 18.30 -31.30 -13.94
C THR A 10 18.40 -29.79 -14.13
N PHE A 11 17.73 -29.02 -13.29
CA PHE A 11 17.95 -27.58 -13.18
C PHE A 11 19.26 -27.33 -12.42
N SER A 12 20.37 -27.37 -13.14
CA SER A 12 21.65 -26.88 -12.65
C SER A 12 22.17 -25.82 -13.60
N LYS A 13 21.91 -24.54 -13.30
CA LYS A 13 22.80 -23.47 -13.75
C LYS A 13 22.76 -22.27 -12.78
N ALA A 14 23.78 -22.27 -11.92
CA ALA A 14 24.45 -21.14 -11.30
C ALA A 14 23.62 -19.85 -11.12
N VAL A 15 23.07 -19.67 -9.91
CA VAL A 15 22.75 -18.34 -9.39
C VAL A 15 24.09 -17.65 -9.11
N SER A 16 24.67 -17.06 -10.15
CA SER A 16 25.74 -16.09 -9.99
C SER A 16 25.18 -14.93 -9.18
N ALA A 17 25.84 -14.64 -8.06
CA ALA A 17 25.55 -13.52 -7.18
C ALA A 17 25.57 -12.21 -7.97
N ALA A 18 24.40 -11.76 -8.40
CA ALA A 18 24.19 -10.44 -8.95
C ALA A 18 23.19 -9.73 -8.02
N THR A 19 23.74 -9.04 -7.02
CA THR A 19 23.02 -8.10 -6.17
C THR A 19 22.48 -6.98 -7.05
N HIS A 20 21.27 -7.13 -7.57
CA HIS A 20 20.56 -6.11 -8.36
C HIS A 20 19.37 -5.55 -7.58
N PRO A 21 19.13 -4.22 -7.64
CA PRO A 21 18.15 -3.49 -6.82
C PRO A 21 16.73 -3.61 -7.40
N VAL A 22 16.29 -4.81 -7.76
CA VAL A 22 14.98 -5.01 -8.42
C VAL A 22 13.81 -4.79 -7.44
N HIS A 23 14.07 -4.89 -6.13
CA HIS A 23 13.04 -4.73 -5.10
C HIS A 23 12.55 -3.28 -4.92
N GLU A 24 13.35 -2.28 -5.28
CA GLU A 24 13.05 -0.88 -4.98
C GLU A 24 12.02 -0.29 -5.95
N ALA A 25 12.13 -0.61 -7.24
CA ALA A 25 11.23 -0.10 -8.28
C ALA A 25 9.78 -0.57 -8.09
N VAL A 26 9.57 -1.85 -7.73
CA VAL A 26 8.22 -2.42 -7.52
C VAL A 26 7.57 -1.90 -6.22
N MET A 27 8.39 -1.60 -5.20
CA MET A 27 7.92 -1.03 -3.94
C MET A 27 7.53 0.45 -4.10
N ALA A 28 8.19 1.21 -4.99
CA ALA A 28 7.88 2.61 -5.25
C ALA A 28 6.45 2.80 -5.80
N ASP A 29 6.07 2.00 -6.80
CA ASP A 29 4.71 2.02 -7.36
C ASP A 29 3.67 1.65 -6.28
N SER A 30 3.99 0.66 -5.46
CA SER A 30 3.11 0.22 -4.36
C SER A 30 2.95 1.30 -3.28
N LEU A 31 4.02 2.01 -2.95
CA LEU A 31 4.00 3.10 -1.98
C LEU A 31 3.20 4.30 -2.49
N GLU A 32 3.38 4.67 -3.76
CA GLU A 32 2.63 5.76 -4.39
C GLU A 32 1.13 5.47 -4.40
N VAL A 33 0.74 4.25 -4.79
CA VAL A 33 -0.66 3.81 -4.76
C VAL A 33 -1.24 3.90 -3.35
N MET A 34 -0.50 3.46 -2.31
CA MET A 34 -0.96 3.58 -0.92
C MET A 34 -1.14 5.02 -0.48
N VAL A 35 -0.21 5.91 -0.83
CA VAL A 35 -0.32 7.35 -0.52
C VAL A 35 -1.54 7.95 -1.20
N THR A 36 -1.74 7.67 -2.48
CA THR A 36 -2.88 8.16 -3.26
C THR A 36 -4.20 7.66 -2.66
N TYR A 37 -4.31 6.36 -2.38
CA TYR A 37 -5.49 5.77 -1.73
C TYR A 37 -5.83 6.46 -0.41
N HIS A 38 -4.84 6.66 0.47
CA HIS A 38 -5.08 7.31 1.76
C HIS A 38 -5.48 8.78 1.61
N ARG A 39 -4.91 9.51 0.65
CA ARG A 39 -5.29 10.91 0.36
C ARG A 39 -6.73 11.00 -0.15
N GLU A 40 -7.10 10.15 -1.10
CA GLU A 40 -8.47 10.09 -1.61
C GLU A 40 -9.45 9.74 -0.50
N LYS A 41 -9.12 8.75 0.34
CA LYS A 41 -9.93 8.37 1.48
C LYS A 41 -10.13 9.53 2.47
N VAL A 42 -9.09 10.32 2.76
CA VAL A 42 -9.22 11.54 3.59
C VAL A 42 -10.22 12.51 2.97
N GLN A 43 -10.13 12.77 1.67
CA GLN A 43 -11.06 13.69 1.00
C GLN A 43 -12.52 13.22 1.08
N VAL A 44 -12.75 11.91 0.91
CA VAL A 44 -14.10 11.33 1.05
C VAL A 44 -14.62 11.55 2.46
N LEU A 45 -13.83 11.17 3.48
CA LEU A 45 -14.23 11.30 4.89
C LEU A 45 -14.45 12.76 5.31
N GLU A 46 -13.64 13.70 4.82
CA GLU A 46 -13.81 15.13 5.08
C GLU A 46 -15.08 15.68 4.43
N ARG A 47 -15.41 15.27 3.19
CA ARG A 47 -16.70 15.61 2.57
C ARG A 47 -17.88 15.00 3.31
N THR A 48 -17.76 13.75 3.78
CA THR A 48 -18.81 13.11 4.58
C THR A 48 -19.04 13.90 5.87
N LEU A 49 -17.99 14.33 6.58
CA LEU A 49 -18.15 15.16 7.77
C LEU A 49 -18.90 16.47 7.50
N GLN A 50 -18.67 17.11 6.35
CA GLN A 50 -19.37 18.35 5.97
C GLN A 50 -20.88 18.14 5.76
N GLN A 51 -21.31 16.91 5.52
CA GLN A 51 -22.72 16.56 5.29
C GLN A 51 -23.44 16.09 6.56
N LEU A 52 -22.70 15.78 7.64
CA LEU A 52 -23.28 15.26 8.88
C LEU A 52 -23.67 16.39 9.83
N ASN A 53 -24.89 16.28 10.39
CA ASN A 53 -25.32 17.13 11.48
C ASN A 53 -24.71 16.65 12.80
N LEU A 54 -24.14 17.58 13.59
CA LEU A 54 -23.49 17.28 14.87
C LEU A 54 -24.44 16.68 15.92
N LEU A 55 -25.66 17.19 16.02
CA LEU A 55 -26.63 16.76 17.05
C LEU A 55 -27.16 15.35 16.74
N ASP A 56 -27.37 15.05 15.46
CA ASP A 56 -27.97 13.78 15.04
C ASP A 56 -26.91 12.67 14.86
N ASN A 57 -25.67 13.03 14.47
CA ASN A 57 -24.66 12.07 14.02
C ASN A 57 -23.37 12.12 14.86
N ALA A 58 -23.43 12.59 16.12
CA ALA A 58 -22.24 12.75 16.97
C ALA A 58 -21.34 11.51 17.06
N ARG A 59 -21.93 10.31 17.12
CA ARG A 59 -21.19 9.05 17.20
C ARG A 59 -20.45 8.72 15.90
N GLU A 60 -21.10 8.94 14.76
CA GLU A 60 -20.52 8.71 13.44
C GLU A 60 -19.41 9.73 13.16
N ILE A 61 -19.64 11.00 13.50
CA ILE A 61 -18.64 12.06 13.43
C ILE A 61 -17.41 11.67 14.27
N ALA A 62 -17.60 11.20 15.50
CA ALA A 62 -16.49 10.76 16.35
C ALA A 62 -15.73 9.57 15.74
N PHE A 63 -16.42 8.64 15.09
CA PHE A 63 -15.80 7.54 14.37
C PHE A 63 -14.95 8.03 13.19
N ILE A 64 -15.53 8.87 12.33
CA ILE A 64 -14.84 9.42 11.16
C ILE A 64 -13.62 10.26 11.58
N CYS A 65 -13.74 11.07 12.64
CA CYS A 65 -12.62 11.85 13.16
C CYS A 65 -11.46 10.96 13.66
N ARG A 66 -11.76 9.83 14.31
CA ARG A 66 -10.73 8.86 14.73
C ARG A 66 -10.05 8.22 13.52
N GLU A 67 -10.83 7.84 12.52
CA GLU A 67 -10.31 7.25 11.28
C GLU A 67 -9.42 8.24 10.52
N LEU A 68 -9.86 9.50 10.36
CA LEU A 68 -9.06 10.58 9.79
C LEU A 68 -7.74 10.78 10.52
N THR A 69 -7.76 10.73 11.86
CA THR A 69 -6.56 10.86 12.67
C THR A 69 -5.56 9.73 12.39
N GLN A 70 -6.05 8.49 12.29
CA GLN A 70 -5.23 7.32 11.97
C GLN A 70 -4.66 7.40 10.56
N ILE A 71 -5.47 7.72 9.55
CA ILE A 71 -5.01 7.82 8.16
C ILE A 71 -3.98 8.94 8.00
N LYS A 72 -4.19 10.11 8.64
CA LYS A 72 -3.20 11.20 8.61
C LYS A 72 -1.90 10.85 9.33
N ALA A 73 -1.93 9.95 10.32
CA ALA A 73 -0.72 9.41 10.93
C ALA A 73 0.02 8.45 9.98
N THR A 74 -0.71 7.56 9.31
CA THR A 74 -0.16 6.65 8.29
C THR A 74 0.47 7.42 7.14
N LEU A 75 -0.19 8.45 6.60
CA LEU A 75 0.36 9.30 5.55
C LEU A 75 1.70 9.93 5.95
N ARG A 76 1.79 10.49 7.17
CA ARG A 76 3.05 11.04 7.69
C ARG A 76 4.16 9.98 7.76
N GLN A 77 3.83 8.74 8.10
CA GLN A 77 4.81 7.65 8.11
C GLN A 77 5.24 7.23 6.68
N LEU A 78 4.30 7.19 5.73
CA LEU A 78 4.61 6.85 4.34
C LEU A 78 5.43 7.94 3.66
N GLU A 79 5.13 9.21 3.92
CA GLU A 79 5.87 10.36 3.41
C GLU A 79 7.25 10.48 4.06
N GLY A 80 7.38 10.18 5.36
CA GLY A 80 8.67 10.12 6.04
C GLY A 80 9.59 8.98 5.59
N LYS A 81 9.05 7.97 4.88
CA LYS A 81 9.81 6.86 4.29
C LYS A 81 10.25 7.13 2.86
N ARG A 82 9.87 8.24 2.22
CA ARG A 82 10.36 8.58 0.87
C ARG A 82 11.85 8.97 0.97
N PRO A 83 12.77 8.25 0.30
CA PRO A 83 14.12 8.77 0.11
C PRO A 83 14.04 10.07 -0.70
N PHE A 84 14.65 11.12 -0.18
CA PHE A 84 14.73 12.43 -0.82
C PHE A 84 15.67 12.32 -2.03
N ASN A 85 15.15 11.88 -3.18
CA ASN A 85 15.85 12.01 -4.45
C ASN A 85 15.25 13.20 -5.19
N ALA A 86 15.85 14.36 -4.96
CA ALA A 86 15.69 15.57 -5.76
C ALA A 86 16.68 15.55 -6.93
#